data_AF-A0A7J4HNX0-F1
#
_entry.id   AF-A0A7J4HNX0-F1
#
_cell.length_a   1.000
_cell.length_b   1.000
_cell.length_c   1.000
_cell.angle_alpha   90.00
_cell.angle_beta   90.00
_cell.angle_gamma   90.00
#
_symmetry.space_group_name_H-M   'P 1'
#
loop_
_entity.id
_entity.type
_entity.pdbx_description
1 polymer ?
#
loop_
_entity_poly.entity_id
_entity_poly.type
_entity_poly.pdbx_seq_one_letter_code
_entity_poly.pdbx_strand_id
1 'polypeptide(L)'
;MEKQDFGDFEEIKEESDKHKQTGSTEQKFPSRVRFPKKKELIGIIVTRLGGNRMDIKTTDGKTRNCRVPGRYRRRLWLRPKNYVIIVPWEFDDTKGDIIYKYNNSEVNQLKKKKMLDSLNIEF
;
A
#
# COMPACT_ATOMS: atom_id res chain seq x y z
N MET A 1 -32.25 -37.04 47.67
CA MET A 1 -33.17 -35.88 47.57
C MET A 1 -32.43 -34.73 48.25
N GLU A 2 -31.93 -33.69 47.61
CA GLU A 2 -31.97 -33.19 46.25
C GLU A 2 -30.73 -32.30 46.04
N LYS A 3 -30.14 -32.46 44.85
CA LYS A 3 -29.45 -31.50 43.99
C LYS A 3 -28.61 -30.40 44.62
N GLN A 4 -27.30 -30.57 44.46
CA GLN A 4 -26.37 -29.45 44.25
C GLN A 4 -26.76 -28.78 42.93
N ASP A 5 -27.30 -27.57 42.99
CA ASP A 5 -27.47 -26.72 41.81
C ASP A 5 -26.09 -26.11 41.48
N PHE A 6 -25.25 -26.91 40.83
CA PHE A 6 -24.10 -26.40 40.08
C PHE A 6 -24.67 -25.61 38.91
N GLY A 7 -24.61 -24.29 39.03
CA GLY A 7 -25.09 -23.35 38.03
C GLY A 7 -24.55 -23.65 36.65
N ASP A 8 -25.45 -23.54 35.67
CA ASP A 8 -25.24 -23.73 34.25
C ASP A 8 -23.95 -23.04 33.75
N PHE A 9 -22.97 -23.86 33.41
CA PHE A 9 -21.76 -23.42 32.72
C PHE A 9 -22.11 -23.21 31.24
N GLU A 10 -22.42 -21.97 30.85
CA GLU A 10 -22.54 -21.61 29.45
C GLU A 10 -21.18 -21.74 28.75
N GLU A 11 -21.14 -22.64 27.78
CA GLU A 11 -20.03 -22.89 26.88
C GLU A 11 -19.74 -21.63 26.04
N ILE A 12 -18.71 -20.87 26.42
CA ILE A 12 -18.24 -19.72 25.63
C ILE A 12 -17.61 -20.27 24.34
N LYS A 13 -18.38 -20.27 23.26
CA LYS A 13 -17.87 -20.52 21.91
C LYS A 13 -17.03 -19.33 21.46
N GLU A 14 -15.74 -19.57 21.23
CA GLU A 14 -14.86 -18.66 20.51
C GLU A 14 -15.38 -18.43 19.09
N GLU A 15 -15.74 -17.19 18.75
CA GLU A 15 -15.88 -16.77 17.35
C GLU A 15 -15.32 -15.35 17.11
N SER A 16 -14.10 -15.34 16.56
CA SER A 16 -13.57 -14.44 15.53
C SER A 16 -13.72 -12.92 15.67
N ASP A 17 -12.59 -12.30 16.01
CA ASP A 17 -11.98 -11.15 15.31
C ASP A 17 -12.94 -10.13 14.64
N LYS A 18 -13.43 -9.18 15.45
CA LYS A 18 -13.92 -7.89 14.95
C LYS A 18 -13.13 -6.76 15.58
N HIS A 19 -11.89 -6.59 15.12
CA HIS A 19 -11.20 -5.32 15.27
C HIS A 19 -12.02 -4.23 14.56
N LYS A 20 -12.92 -3.59 15.31
CA LYS A 20 -13.53 -2.29 15.01
C LYS A 20 -12.37 -1.30 14.81
N GLN A 21 -12.00 -1.04 13.56
CA GLN A 21 -11.31 0.21 13.26
C GLN A 21 -12.35 1.31 13.41
N THR A 22 -12.37 1.91 14.59
CA THR A 22 -13.02 3.16 14.88
C THR A 22 -12.62 4.17 13.81
N GLY A 23 -13.57 4.48 12.94
CA GLY A 23 -13.44 5.54 11.96
C GLY A 23 -13.36 6.88 12.67
N SER A 24 -12.16 7.30 13.04
CA SER A 24 -11.89 8.72 13.19
C SER A 24 -11.95 9.33 11.79
N THR A 25 -13.06 10.00 11.50
CA THR A 25 -13.12 10.99 10.42
C THR A 25 -12.20 12.13 10.83
N GLU A 26 -10.88 11.91 10.74
CA GLU A 26 -9.90 12.97 10.82
C GLU A 26 -10.22 13.93 9.67
N GLN A 27 -10.58 15.16 10.03
CA GLN A 27 -10.72 16.25 9.09
C GLN A 27 -9.41 16.36 8.32
N LYS A 28 -9.41 15.83 7.09
CA LYS A 28 -8.24 15.86 6.21
C LYS A 28 -8.05 17.30 5.78
N PHE A 29 -7.23 18.04 6.53
CA PHE A 29 -6.48 19.17 6.00
C PHE A 29 -5.93 18.79 4.63
N PRO A 30 -5.88 19.69 3.64
CA PRO A 30 -5.35 19.37 2.32
C PRO A 30 -3.88 18.95 2.46
N SER A 31 -3.65 17.64 2.60
CA SER A 31 -2.31 17.07 2.62
C SER A 31 -1.68 17.43 1.29
N ARG A 32 -0.56 18.16 1.35
CA ARG A 32 0.22 18.54 0.18
C ARG A 32 0.70 17.26 -0.48
N VAL A 33 0.06 16.88 -1.59
CA VAL A 33 0.46 15.71 -2.38
C VAL A 33 1.87 15.91 -2.90
N ARG A 34 2.73 14.91 -2.68
CA ARG A 34 4.09 14.89 -3.20
C ARG A 34 4.05 14.58 -4.70
N PHE A 35 4.44 15.54 -5.52
CA PHE A 35 4.64 15.30 -6.95
C PHE A 35 6.02 14.67 -7.22
N PRO A 36 6.13 13.83 -8.25
CA PRO A 36 7.41 13.26 -8.68
C PRO A 36 8.34 14.37 -9.18
N LYS A 37 9.64 14.25 -8.87
CA LYS A 37 10.70 15.12 -9.42
C LYS A 37 11.26 14.56 -10.73
N LYS A 38 12.16 15.30 -11.41
CA LYS A 38 12.70 14.95 -12.75
C LYS A 38 13.23 13.51 -12.93
N LYS A 39 13.73 12.86 -11.87
CA LYS A 39 14.25 11.48 -11.90
C LYS A 39 13.33 10.46 -11.19
N GLU A 40 12.14 10.88 -10.76
CA GLU A 40 11.22 10.02 -10.02
C GLU A 40 10.02 9.70 -10.89
N LEU A 41 9.51 8.49 -10.77
CA LEU A 41 8.36 8.02 -11.53
C LEU A 41 7.29 7.53 -10.60
N ILE A 42 6.04 7.68 -11.01
CA ILE A 42 4.92 7.07 -10.31
C ILE A 42 4.73 5.67 -10.88
N GLY A 43 4.40 4.72 -10.01
CA GLY A 43 4.05 3.38 -10.44
C GLY A 43 3.05 2.72 -9.50
N ILE A 44 2.53 1.60 -9.97
CA ILE A 44 1.64 0.72 -9.22
C ILE A 44 2.30 -0.63 -9.03
N ILE A 45 2.19 -1.15 -7.80
CA ILE A 45 2.74 -2.46 -7.47
C ILE A 45 1.85 -3.53 -8.10
N VAL A 46 2.44 -4.35 -8.98
CA VAL A 46 1.78 -5.47 -9.64
C VAL A 46 1.89 -6.70 -8.75
N THR A 47 3.11 -7.17 -8.52
CA THR A 47 3.39 -8.43 -7.81
C THR A 47 4.56 -8.24 -6.84
N ARG A 48 4.58 -9.01 -5.77
CA ARG A 48 5.74 -9.11 -4.88
C ARG A 48 6.58 -10.32 -5.24
N LEU A 49 7.89 -10.12 -5.36
CA LEU A 49 8.82 -11.18 -5.72
C LEU A 49 9.56 -11.75 -4.50
N GLY A 50 9.44 -11.12 -3.33
CA GLY A 50 10.20 -11.50 -2.14
C GLY A 50 11.54 -10.79 -2.05
N GLY A 51 12.29 -11.01 -0.97
CA GLY A 51 13.61 -10.39 -0.78
C GLY A 51 13.61 -8.84 -0.83
N ASN A 52 12.51 -8.21 -0.42
CA ASN A 52 12.25 -6.77 -0.53
C ASN A 52 12.18 -6.22 -1.97
N ARG A 53 11.94 -7.08 -2.97
CA ARG A 53 11.72 -6.70 -4.36
C ARG A 53 10.25 -6.84 -4.75
N MET A 54 9.79 -5.92 -5.59
CA MET A 54 8.43 -5.88 -6.13
C MET A 54 8.47 -5.45 -7.58
N ASP A 55 7.58 -6.01 -8.39
CA ASP A 55 7.38 -5.55 -9.76
C ASP A 55 6.40 -4.39 -9.78
N ILE A 56 6.84 -3.30 -10.42
CA ILE A 56 6.11 -2.05 -10.48
C ILE A 56 5.91 -1.68 -11.93
N LYS A 57 4.65 -1.54 -12.34
CA LYS A 57 4.32 -0.89 -13.61
C LYS A 57 4.34 0.60 -13.40
N THR A 58 5.05 1.30 -14.27
CA THR A 58 5.32 2.73 -14.13
C THR A 58 4.54 3.54 -15.14
N THR A 59 4.44 4.85 -14.92
CA THR A 59 3.77 5.78 -15.84
C THR A 59 4.34 5.77 -17.26
N ASP A 60 5.60 5.32 -17.43
CA ASP A 60 6.26 5.19 -18.74
C ASP A 60 5.82 3.93 -19.50
N GLY A 61 4.95 3.10 -18.92
CA GLY A 61 4.49 1.83 -19.50
C GLY A 61 5.43 0.64 -19.27
N LYS A 62 6.64 0.87 -18.74
CA LYS A 62 7.59 -0.20 -18.39
C LYS A 62 7.29 -0.82 -17.03
N THR A 63 7.59 -2.10 -16.90
CA THR A 63 7.62 -2.80 -15.60
C THR A 63 9.05 -2.85 -15.10
N ARG A 64 9.27 -2.42 -13.86
CA ARG A 64 10.59 -2.34 -13.23
C ARG A 64 10.61 -3.18 -11.95
N ASN A 65 11.73 -3.86 -11.74
CA ASN A 65 12.01 -4.59 -10.52
C ASN A 65 12.54 -3.61 -9.47
N CYS A 66 11.68 -3.21 -8.54
CA CYS A 66 12.03 -2.20 -7.55
C CYS A 66 12.36 -2.83 -6.20
N ARG A 67 13.47 -2.40 -5.60
CA ARG A 67 13.88 -2.74 -4.25
C ARG A 67 13.25 -1.76 -3.26
N VAL A 68 12.93 -2.24 -2.06
CA VAL A 68 12.63 -1.38 -0.90
C VAL A 68 13.92 -1.15 -0.11
N PRO A 69 14.51 0.06 -0.11
CA PRO A 69 15.65 0.37 0.72
C PRO A 69 15.34 0.11 2.20
N GLY A 70 16.34 -0.34 2.96
CA GLY A 70 16.17 -0.71 4.39
C GLY A 70 15.54 0.40 5.23
N ARG A 71 15.89 1.67 4.94
CA ARG A 71 15.30 2.86 5.59
C ARG A 71 13.77 2.95 5.46
N TYR A 72 13.20 2.40 4.40
CA TYR A 72 11.76 2.44 4.12
C TYR A 72 11.05 1.14 4.46
N ARG A 73 11.77 0.03 4.64
CA ARG A 73 11.20 -1.31 4.85
C ARG A 73 10.22 -1.37 6.02
N ARG A 74 10.52 -0.71 7.15
CA ARG A 74 9.62 -0.69 8.33
C ARG A 74 8.52 0.37 8.23
N ARG A 75 8.71 1.42 7.42
CA ARG A 75 7.78 2.56 7.32
C ARG A 75 6.72 2.34 6.25
N LEU A 76 7.07 1.73 5.12
CA LEU A 76 6.18 1.58 3.98
C LEU A 76 5.47 0.22 4.05
N TRP A 77 4.22 0.23 4.49
CA TRP A 77 3.33 -0.92 4.31
C TRP A 77 2.85 -0.96 2.86
N LEU A 78 3.63 -1.63 2.02
CA LEU A 78 3.37 -1.81 0.59
C LEU A 78 2.55 -3.08 0.37
N ARG A 79 1.55 -3.07 -0.50
CA ARG A 79 0.75 -4.22 -0.96
C ARG A 79 0.54 -4.09 -2.49
N PRO A 80 0.22 -5.18 -3.22
CA PRO A 80 -0.23 -5.07 -4.60
C PRO A 80 -1.37 -4.04 -4.74
N LYS A 81 -1.48 -3.41 -5.92
CA LYS A 81 -2.43 -2.32 -6.23
C LYS A 81 -2.16 -0.99 -5.50
N ASN A 82 -1.09 -0.86 -4.71
CA ASN A 82 -0.70 0.43 -4.12
C ASN A 82 0.09 1.27 -5.11
N TYR A 83 -0.17 2.59 -5.09
CA TYR A 83 0.59 3.58 -5.85
C TYR A 83 1.80 4.04 -5.05
N VAL A 84 2.94 4.12 -5.72
CA VAL A 84 4.23 4.44 -5.12
C VAL A 84 5.03 5.35 -6.02
N ILE A 85 6.03 6.02 -5.43
CA ILE A 85 7.07 6.72 -6.18
C ILE A 85 8.31 5.85 -6.18
N ILE A 86 8.88 5.68 -7.37
CA ILE A 86 10.11 4.96 -7.59
C ILE A 86 11.19 5.92 -8.11
N VAL A 87 12.44 5.53 -7.87
CA VAL A 87 13.62 6.14 -8.48
C VAL A 87 14.31 5.04 -9.29
N PRO A 88 14.25 5.06 -10.64
CA PRO A 88 15.02 4.12 -11.45
C PRO A 88 16.52 4.32 -11.22
N TRP A 89 17.29 3.25 -11.37
CA TRP A 89 18.75 3.34 -11.27
C TRP A 89 19.33 4.00 -12.52
N GLU A 90 20.42 4.76 -12.36
CA GLU A 90 21.01 5.52 -13.47
C GLU A 90 21.61 4.63 -14.56
N PHE A 91 22.08 3.43 -14.18
CA PHE A 91 22.72 2.47 -15.09
C PHE A 91 21.77 1.39 -15.60
N ASP A 92 20.65 1.16 -14.93
CA ASP A 92 19.72 0.07 -15.23
C ASP A 92 18.28 0.53 -15.06
N ASP A 93 17.64 0.85 -16.19
CA ASP A 93 16.25 1.30 -16.25
C ASP A 93 15.24 0.18 -15.91
N THR A 94 15.68 -1.09 -15.87
CA THR A 94 14.80 -2.20 -15.45
C THR A 94 14.67 -2.28 -13.94
N LYS A 95 15.54 -1.59 -13.20
CA LYS A 95 15.59 -1.61 -11.74
C LYS A 95 15.35 -0.23 -11.13
N GLY A 96 14.95 -0.22 -9.87
CA GLY A 96 14.80 1.02 -9.13
C GLY A 96 14.60 0.81 -7.64
N ASP A 97 14.42 1.91 -6.92
CA ASP A 97 14.15 1.92 -5.49
C ASP A 97 12.80 2.59 -5.18
N ILE A 98 12.04 1.99 -4.26
CA ILE A 98 10.76 2.53 -3.77
C ILE A 98 11.03 3.52 -2.64
N ILE A 99 10.62 4.78 -2.83
CA ILE A 99 10.89 5.87 -1.87
C ILE A 99 9.65 6.32 -1.10
N TYR A 100 8.46 6.15 -1.67
CA TYR A 100 7.24 6.70 -1.11
C TYR A 100 6.02 5.87 -1.51
N LYS A 101 5.02 5.81 -0.62
CA LYS A 101 3.70 5.22 -0.89
C LYS A 101 2.66 6.32 -0.80
N TYR A 102 1.82 6.43 -1.83
CA TYR A 102 0.68 7.33 -1.82
C TYR A 102 -0.47 6.78 -0.99
N ASN A 103 -1.15 7.67 -0.28
CA ASN A 103 -2.42 7.38 0.36
C ASN A 103 -3.57 7.51 -0.66
N ASN A 104 -4.71 6.87 -0.38
CA ASN A 104 -5.86 6.86 -1.30
C ASN A 104 -6.35 8.27 -1.68
N SER A 105 -6.34 9.21 -0.73
CA SER A 105 -6.71 10.61 -0.98
C SER A 105 -5.75 11.31 -1.94
N GLU A 106 -4.45 10.99 -1.86
CA GLU A 106 -3.43 11.57 -2.73
C GLU A 106 -3.51 10.98 -4.14
N VAL A 107 -3.78 9.67 -4.24
CA VAL A 107 -4.07 8.99 -5.51
C VAL A 107 -5.25 9.66 -6.21
N ASN A 108 -6.33 9.97 -5.50
CA ASN A 108 -7.48 10.65 -6.09
C ASN A 108 -7.12 12.04 -6.63
N GLN A 109 -6.22 12.78 -5.97
CA GLN A 109 -5.74 14.06 -6.49
C GLN A 109 -4.83 13.88 -7.72
N LEU A 110 -3.99 12.85 -7.74
CA LEU A 110 -3.15 12.52 -8.90
C LEU A 110 -3.98 12.09 -10.12
N LYS A 111 -5.06 11.31 -9.89
CA LYS A 111 -6.04 10.95 -10.93
C LYS A 111 -6.74 12.19 -11.48
N LYS A 112 -7.18 13.12 -10.63
CA LYS A 112 -7.79 14.39 -11.08
C LYS A 112 -6.84 15.21 -11.96
N LYS A 113 -5.54 15.10 -11.74
CA LYS A 113 -4.49 15.76 -12.54
C LYS A 113 -4.03 14.95 -13.76
N LYS A 114 -4.67 13.82 -14.08
CA LYS A 114 -4.34 12.93 -15.21
C LYS A 114 -2.90 12.41 -15.23
N MET A 115 -2.24 12.35 -14.07
CA MET A 115 -0.85 11.87 -13.98
C MET A 115 -0.76 10.33 -13.92
N LEU A 116 -1.88 9.65 -13.76
CA LEU A 116 -1.96 8.20 -13.61
C LEU A 116 -2.65 7.52 -14.80
N ASP A 117 -3.09 8.27 -15.81
CA ASP A 117 -3.92 7.75 -16.91
C ASP A 117 -3.18 6.67 -17.73
N SER A 118 -1.85 6.74 -17.78
CA SER A 118 -1.00 5.71 -18.42
C SER A 118 -0.97 4.38 -17.67
N LEU A 119 -1.42 4.33 -16.41
CA LEU A 119 -1.45 3.13 -15.57
C LEU A 119 -2.80 2.42 -15.70
N ASN A 120 -3.20 2.06 -16.92
CA ASN A 120 -4.30 1.12 -17.12
C ASN A 120 -3.76 -0.30 -16.87
N ILE A 121 -4.11 -0.85 -15.72
CA ILE A 121 -3.95 -2.27 -15.42
C ILE A 121 -5.34 -2.79 -15.09
N GLU A 122 -5.79 -3.75 -15.89
CA GLU A 122 -6.94 -4.58 -15.54
C GLU A 122 -6.50 -5.52 -14.40
N PHE A 123 -7.25 -5.52 -13.31
CA PHE A 123 -6.85 -6.01 -11.99
C PHE A 123 -7.87 -6.96 -11.39
#